data_AF-A0A7L1TVT9-F1
#
_entry.id   AF-A0A7L1TVT9-F1
#
_cell.length_a   1.000
_cell.length_b   1.000
_cell.length_c   1.000
_cell.angle_alpha   90.00
_cell.angle_beta   90.00
_cell.angle_gamma   90.00
#
_symmetry.space_group_name_H-M   'P 1'
#
loop_
_entity.id
_entity.type
_entity.pdbx_description
1 polymer ?
#
loop_
_entity_poly.entity_id
_entity_poly.type
_entity_poly.pdbx_seq_one_letter_code
_entity_poly.pdbx_strand_id
1 'polypeptide(L)'
;WVEKPLCSQKPVEGQTVFTDAGRKLKKAVCMWQVQGKWLQHMITGEVGDSLQILELKAVCWALANWNSEPVNVASDSLYVVGVVQRIEDALIRTTTNQQLGELFL
;
A
#
# COMPACT_ATOMS: atom_id res chain seq x y z
N TRP A 1 11.17 7.73 23.74
CA TRP A 1 11.17 6.55 22.85
C TRP A 1 10.92 7.08 21.46
N VAL A 2 11.85 6.90 20.52
CA VAL A 2 11.64 7.30 19.13
C VAL A 2 10.87 6.15 18.49
N GLU A 3 9.61 6.36 18.17
CA GLU A 3 8.83 5.40 17.38
C GLU A 3 9.55 5.20 16.05
N LYS A 4 9.72 3.93 15.68
CA LYS A 4 10.26 3.57 14.36
C LYS A 4 9.22 4.06 13.32
N PRO A 5 9.64 4.82 12.29
CA PRO A 5 8.70 5.26 11.25
C PRO A 5 8.05 4.05 10.57
N LEU A 6 6.75 4.14 10.25
CA LEU A 6 6.03 3.03 9.63
C LEU A 6 6.54 2.78 8.20
N CYS A 7 6.92 3.84 7.48
CA CYS A 7 7.55 3.75 6.17
C CYS A 7 9.09 3.81 6.22
N SER A 8 9.73 3.02 5.35
CA SER A 8 11.19 3.00 5.16
C SER A 8 11.56 3.41 3.74
N GLN A 9 12.61 4.23 3.61
CA GLN A 9 13.19 4.63 2.31
C GLN A 9 14.09 3.55 1.69
N LYS A 10 14.37 2.48 2.45
CA LYS A 10 15.15 1.31 2.00
C LYS A 10 14.30 0.05 2.14
N PRO A 11 14.54 -0.99 1.32
CA PRO A 11 13.89 -2.28 1.51
C PRO A 11 14.06 -2.79 2.95
N VAL A 12 12.99 -3.37 3.49
CA VAL A 12 12.96 -3.95 4.82
C VAL A 12 13.09 -5.47 4.76
N GLU A 13 13.51 -6.08 5.86
CA GLU A 13 13.45 -7.53 6.02
C GLU A 13 11.98 -7.94 6.21
N GLY A 14 11.36 -8.45 5.16
CA GLY A 14 9.93 -8.74 5.10
C GLY A 14 9.50 -9.27 3.75
N GLN A 15 8.23 -9.66 3.61
CA GLN A 15 7.71 -10.17 2.34
C GLN A 15 7.78 -9.09 1.26
N THR A 16 8.21 -9.44 0.05
CA THR A 16 8.05 -8.58 -1.13
C THR A 16 6.80 -8.98 -1.90
N VAL A 17 5.94 -8.00 -2.15
CA VAL A 17 4.69 -8.13 -2.91
C VAL A 17 4.78 -7.22 -4.13
N PHE A 18 4.56 -7.78 -5.31
CA PHE A 18 4.48 -7.06 -6.58
C PHE A 18 3.02 -6.82 -6.93
N THR A 19 2.67 -5.59 -7.28
CA THR A 19 1.30 -5.20 -7.62
C THR A 19 1.24 -4.68 -9.06
N ASP A 20 0.18 -5.06 -9.79
CA ASP A 20 -0.12 -4.54 -11.12
C ASP A 20 -1.65 -4.50 -11.31
N ALA A 21 -2.14 -3.66 -12.21
CA ALA A 21 -3.54 -3.61 -12.61
C ALA A 21 -3.75 -3.44 -14.12
N GLY A 22 -4.72 -4.18 -14.64
CA GLY A 22 -5.11 -4.13 -16.04
C GLY A 22 -6.45 -3.43 -16.24
N ARG A 23 -6.46 -2.26 -16.89
CA ARG A 23 -7.70 -1.50 -17.19
C ARG A 23 -8.70 -2.29 -18.04
N LYS A 24 -8.22 -2.98 -19.09
CA LYS A 24 -9.07 -3.76 -20.01
C LYS A 24 -9.74 -4.93 -19.31
N LEU A 25 -8.99 -5.60 -18.43
CA LEU A 25 -9.48 -6.76 -17.68
C LEU A 25 -10.26 -6.35 -16.42
N LYS A 26 -10.18 -5.08 -16.02
CA LYS A 26 -10.68 -4.55 -14.75
C LYS A 26 -10.26 -5.42 -13.57
N LYS A 27 -8.98 -5.78 -13.55
CA LYS A 27 -8.40 -6.64 -12.51
C LYS A 27 -7.12 -6.03 -11.99
N ALA A 28 -6.86 -6.24 -10.72
CA ALA A 28 -5.55 -6.03 -10.13
C ALA A 28 -5.01 -7.37 -9.64
N VAL A 29 -3.70 -7.49 -9.57
CA VAL A 29 -3.02 -8.69 -9.08
C VAL A 29 -1.95 -8.28 -8.09
N CYS A 30 -1.83 -9.08 -7.03
CA CYS A 30 -0.72 -9.04 -6.11
C CYS A 30 0.00 -10.38 -6.22
N MET A 31 1.31 -10.38 -6.44
CA MET A 31 2.12 -11.59 -6.49
C MET A 31 3.24 -11.52 -5.47
N TRP A 32 3.52 -12.65 -4.83
CA TRP A 32 4.60 -12.75 -3.84
C TRP A 32 5.17 -14.16 -3.85
N GLN A 33 6.36 -14.33 -3.28
CA GLN A 33 7.04 -15.62 -3.27
C GLN A 33 7.18 -16.13 -1.83
N VAL A 34 6.85 -17.41 -1.63
CA VAL A 34 7.03 -18.13 -0.36
C VAL A 34 7.80 -19.41 -0.64
N GLN A 35 8.97 -19.58 -0.01
CA GLN A 35 9.81 -20.79 -0.12
C GLN A 35 10.06 -21.21 -1.60
N GLY A 36 10.36 -20.24 -2.46
CA GLY A 36 10.62 -20.47 -3.88
C GLY A 36 9.37 -20.59 -4.76
N LYS A 37 8.16 -20.67 -4.20
CA LYS A 37 6.90 -20.78 -4.95
C LYS A 37 6.21 -19.42 -5.07
N TRP A 38 5.75 -19.11 -6.28
CA TRP A 38 4.95 -17.90 -6.54
C TRP A 38 3.50 -18.13 -6.15
N LEU A 39 2.96 -17.18 -5.38
CA LEU A 39 1.57 -17.07 -5.00
C LEU A 39 0.99 -15.78 -5.60
N GLN A 40 -0.32 -15.77 -5.81
CA GLN A 40 -1.02 -14.61 -6.35
C GLN A 40 -2.38 -14.41 -5.68
N HIS A 41 -2.81 -13.16 -5.64
CA HIS A 41 -4.15 -12.74 -5.28
C HIS A 41 -4.70 -11.85 -6.37
N MET A 42 -5.90 -12.16 -6.87
CA MET A 42 -6.59 -11.37 -7.89
C MET A 42 -7.72 -10.57 -7.27
N ILE A 43 -7.75 -9.28 -7.58
CA ILE A 43 -8.81 -8.35 -7.20
C ILE A 43 -9.61 -8.04 -8.45
N THR A 44 -10.94 -8.21 -8.37
CA THR A 44 -11.85 -7.85 -9.47
C THR A 44 -12.42 -6.47 -9.23
N GLY A 45 -12.34 -5.62 -10.24
CA GLY A 45 -12.84 -4.25 -10.21
C GLY A 45 -14.36 -4.15 -10.31
N GLU A 46 -14.88 -3.06 -9.76
CA GLU A 46 -16.30 -2.70 -9.79
C GLU A 46 -16.64 -1.80 -10.99
N VAL A 47 -17.94 -1.61 -11.22
CA VAL A 47 -18.45 -0.68 -12.25
C VAL A 47 -18.17 0.75 -11.79
N GLY A 48 -17.07 1.33 -12.30
CA GLY A 48 -16.65 2.69 -11.97
C GLY A 48 -15.19 2.78 -11.53
N ASP A 49 -14.57 1.64 -11.21
CA ASP A 49 -13.15 1.61 -10.86
C ASP A 49 -12.30 2.10 -12.04
N SER A 50 -11.53 3.15 -11.79
CA SER A 50 -10.45 3.57 -12.68
C SER A 50 -9.26 2.63 -12.55
N LEU A 51 -8.29 2.76 -13.48
CA LEU A 51 -7.04 2.01 -13.38
C LEU A 51 -6.30 2.34 -12.07
N GLN A 52 -6.26 3.63 -11.71
CA GLN A 52 -5.60 4.10 -10.49
C GLN A 52 -6.26 3.55 -9.22
N ILE A 53 -7.58 3.39 -9.22
CA ILE A 53 -8.30 2.76 -8.12
C ILE A 53 -7.92 1.28 -8.00
N LEU A 54 -7.80 0.56 -9.12
CA LEU A 54 -7.37 -0.85 -9.10
C LEU A 54 -5.95 -1.03 -8.60
N GLU A 55 -5.02 -0.19 -9.07
CA GLU A 55 -3.64 -0.17 -8.59
C GLU A 55 -3.58 0.09 -7.08
N LEU A 56 -4.36 1.08 -6.59
CA LEU A 56 -4.43 1.39 -5.16
C LEU A 56 -5.07 0.25 -4.36
N LYS A 57 -6.12 -0.40 -4.87
CA LYS A 57 -6.74 -1.57 -4.23
C LYS A 57 -5.73 -2.71 -4.04
N ALA A 58 -4.85 -2.95 -5.02
CA ALA A 58 -3.78 -3.94 -4.89
C ALA A 58 -2.78 -3.59 -3.77
N VAL A 59 -2.33 -2.33 -3.71
CA VAL A 59 -1.42 -1.89 -2.65
C VAL A 59 -2.09 -1.97 -1.27
N CYS A 60 -3.34 -1.52 -1.14
CA CYS A 60 -4.11 -1.63 0.10
C CYS A 60 -4.27 -3.08 0.55
N TRP A 61 -4.55 -3.99 -0.38
CA TRP A 61 -4.63 -5.42 -0.06
C TRP A 61 -3.30 -5.97 0.45
N ALA A 62 -2.18 -5.62 -0.19
CA ALA A 62 -0.86 -6.05 0.25
C ALA A 62 -0.55 -5.53 1.68
N LEU A 63 -0.80 -4.26 1.95
CA LEU A 63 -0.59 -3.68 3.28
C LEU A 63 -1.49 -4.32 4.34
N ALA A 64 -2.76 -4.61 4.00
CA ALA A 64 -3.69 -5.26 4.91
C ALA A 64 -3.31 -6.73 5.21
N ASN A 65 -2.80 -7.45 4.22
CA ASN A 65 -2.43 -8.86 4.36
C ASN A 65 -1.19 -9.06 5.24
N TRP A 66 -0.26 -8.10 5.27
CA TRP A 66 0.91 -8.08 6.16
C TRP A 66 0.82 -6.95 7.20
N ASN A 67 -0.35 -6.72 7.78
CA ASN A 67 -0.55 -5.60 8.72
C ASN A 67 0.25 -5.68 10.03
N SER A 68 0.80 -6.86 10.36
CA SER A 68 1.53 -7.14 11.61
C SER A 68 3.02 -7.41 11.37
N GLU A 69 3.47 -7.38 10.11
CA GLU A 69 4.84 -7.70 9.72
C GLU A 69 5.37 -6.66 8.71
N PRO A 70 6.68 -6.42 8.62
CA PRO A 70 7.22 -5.56 7.57
C PRO A 70 6.94 -6.14 6.17
N VAL A 71 6.56 -5.27 5.23
CA VAL A 71 6.29 -5.65 3.83
C VAL A 71 6.92 -4.65 2.87
N ASN A 72 7.50 -5.15 1.80
CA ASN A 72 7.95 -4.36 0.65
C ASN A 72 6.89 -4.46 -0.44
N VAL A 73 6.25 -3.34 -0.80
CA VAL A 73 5.30 -3.30 -1.92
C VAL A 73 5.98 -2.66 -3.13
N ALA A 74 6.17 -3.45 -4.18
CA ALA A 74 6.68 -3.01 -5.47
C ALA A 74 5.51 -2.75 -6.43
N SER A 75 5.33 -1.50 -6.84
CA SER A 75 4.30 -1.08 -7.79
C SER A 75 4.93 -0.29 -8.92
N ASP A 76 4.43 -0.49 -10.13
CA ASP A 76 4.79 0.28 -11.32
C ASP A 76 3.99 1.60 -11.44
N SER A 77 2.95 1.78 -10.63
CA SER A 77 2.17 3.00 -10.56
C SER A 77 2.84 4.06 -9.67
N LEU A 78 3.61 4.94 -10.30
CA LEU A 78 4.18 6.13 -9.62
C LEU A 78 3.12 6.99 -8.92
N TYR A 79 1.91 7.05 -9.50
CA TYR A 79 0.79 7.77 -8.90
C TYR A 79 0.41 7.15 -7.55
N VAL A 80 0.18 5.84 -7.50
CA VAL A 80 -0.21 5.14 -6.27
C VAL A 80 0.91 5.16 -5.24
N VAL A 81 2.16 4.91 -5.63
CA VAL A 81 3.32 4.98 -4.73
C VAL A 81 3.38 6.36 -4.06
N GLY A 82 3.26 7.44 -4.84
CA GLY A 82 3.27 8.79 -4.29
C GLY A 82 2.08 9.08 -3.37
N VAL A 83 0.88 8.60 -3.70
CA VAL A 83 -0.31 8.76 -2.85
C VAL A 83 -0.12 8.04 -1.51
N VAL A 84 0.30 6.78 -1.52
CA VAL A 84 0.46 5.95 -0.32
C VAL A 84 1.52 6.52 0.62
N GLN A 85 2.68 6.94 0.09
CA GLN A 85 3.73 7.56 0.89
C GLN A 85 3.26 8.84 1.59
N ARG A 86 2.50 9.70 0.88
CA ARG A 86 1.99 10.95 1.47
C ARG A 86 0.84 10.75 2.46
N ILE A 87 0.00 9.73 2.25
CA ILE A 87 -1.09 9.43 3.18
C ILE A 87 -0.53 8.95 4.53
N GLU A 88 0.51 8.12 4.51
CA GLU A 88 1.18 7.70 5.74
C GLU A 88 1.79 8.91 6.47
N ASP A 89 2.52 9.77 5.75
CA ASP A 89 3.05 11.02 6.31
C ASP A 89 1.96 11.92 6.90
N ALA A 90 0.78 11.98 6.27
CA ALA A 90 -0.35 12.79 6.73
C ALA A 90 -1.01 12.22 8.00
N LEU A 91 -1.15 10.89 8.10
CA LEU A 91 -1.72 10.21 9.26
C LEU A 91 -0.79 10.27 10.48
N ILE A 92 0.53 10.20 10.27
CA ILE A 92 1.53 10.16 11.36
C ILE A 92 1.87 11.55 11.89
N ARG A 93 1.60 12.63 11.14
CA ARG A 93 1.66 14.00 11.65
C ARG A 93 0.49 14.30 12.58
N THR A 94 0.36 13.51 13.65
CA THR A 94 -0.34 13.93 14.85
C THR A 94 0.34 15.19 15.36
N THR A 95 -0.42 16.28 15.41
CA THR A 95 0.08 17.55 15.86
C THR A 95 0.28 17.49 17.38
N THR A 96 1.43 17.96 17.86
CA THR A 96 1.67 18.12 19.31
C THR A 96 0.73 19.14 19.96
N ASN A 97 0.08 19.98 19.15
CA ASN A 97 -1.02 20.82 19.57
C ASN A 97 -2.34 20.06 19.41
N GLN A 98 -2.90 19.64 20.55
CA GLN A 98 -4.16 18.90 20.61
C GLN A 98 -5.33 19.68 20.00
N GLN A 99 -5.40 20.99 20.23
CA GLN A 99 -6.44 21.85 19.63
C GLN A 99 -6.34 21.92 18.11
N LEU A 100 -5.12 21.87 17.57
CA LEU A 100 -4.91 21.84 16.12
C LEU A 100 -5.31 20.47 15.55
N GLY A 101 -5.09 19.38 16.30
CA GLY A 101 -5.49 18.04 15.89
C GLY A 101 -7.01 17.84 15.84
N GLU A 102 -7.73 18.46 16.79
CA GLU A 102 -9.20 18.44 16.83
C GLU A 102 -9.85 19.11 15.60
N LEU A 103 -9.15 19.99 14.89
CA LEU A 103 -9.65 20.61 13.65
C LEU A 103 -9.63 19.68 12.43
N PHE A 104 -8.92 18.54 12.51
CA PHE A 104 -8.77 17.58 11.41
C PHE A 104 -9.55 16.27 11.64
N LEU A 105 -10.33 16.17 12.73
CA LEU A 105 -11.26 15.08 13.04
C LEU A 105 -12.70 15.46 12.63
#